data_AF-A0A971BE32-F1
#
_entry.id   AF-A0A971BE32-F1
#
_cell.length_a   1.000
_cell.length_b   1.000
_cell.length_c   1.000
_cell.angle_alpha   90.00
_cell.angle_beta   90.00
_cell.angle_gamma   90.00
#
_symmetry.space_group_name_H-M   'P 1'
#
loop_
_entity.id
_entity.type
_entity.pdbx_description
1 polymer ?
#
loop_
_entity_poly.entity_id
_entity_poly.type
_entity_poly.pdbx_seq_one_letter_code
_entity_poly.pdbx_strand_id
1 'polypeptide(L)'
;MEGSAPDSLTTRSSWLRCYRCWSQNLEVQVHYEGILKVDTETAEAVEPVEEIQEAVVQCLDCMHDQPHLALAFYEEDGRRISRIEAVDDRWERMVTGTPWVASCTVTVEGDQVESCSGPDAADSLSFAAFGDHGTREFFTHVRFHKHEDDGQIVVHMLVELYARSIEEATEVLEGAARGALAITSLAEESRPPSAEEGEGH
;
A
#
# COMPACT_ATOMS: atom_id res chain seq x y z
N MET A 1 -23.27 -9.18 -20.65
CA MET A 1 -22.15 -9.60 -21.52
C MET A 1 -20.91 -9.02 -20.88
N GLU A 2 -20.30 -9.82 -20.02
CA GLU A 2 -19.04 -9.51 -19.34
C GLU A 2 -17.93 -9.47 -20.40
N GLY A 3 -17.30 -8.31 -20.54
CA GLY A 3 -16.10 -8.17 -21.36
C GLY A 3 -14.93 -8.72 -20.56
N SER A 4 -14.58 -9.99 -20.78
CA SER A 4 -13.30 -10.53 -20.32
C SER A 4 -12.18 -9.67 -20.88
N ALA A 5 -11.35 -9.13 -19.99
CA ALA A 5 -10.12 -8.44 -20.34
C ALA A 5 -9.29 -9.31 -21.32
N PRO A 6 -8.66 -8.72 -22.35
CA PRO A 6 -7.92 -9.50 -23.34
C PRO A 6 -6.75 -10.27 -22.70
N ASP A 7 -6.57 -11.53 -23.09
CA ASP A 7 -5.54 -12.50 -22.64
C ASP A 7 -4.10 -11.95 -22.53
N SER A 8 -3.80 -10.82 -23.16
CA SER A 8 -2.51 -10.11 -23.03
C SER A 8 -2.23 -9.59 -21.62
N LEU A 9 -3.27 -9.29 -20.83
CA LEU A 9 -3.14 -8.73 -19.47
C LEU A 9 -2.80 -9.78 -18.40
N THR A 10 -2.90 -11.07 -18.70
CA THR A 10 -2.62 -12.16 -17.74
C THR A 10 -1.17 -12.67 -17.80
N THR A 11 -0.36 -12.16 -18.73
CA THR A 11 1.08 -12.50 -18.81
C THR A 11 1.83 -11.88 -17.64
N ARG A 12 2.70 -12.63 -16.93
CA ARG A 12 3.43 -12.10 -15.74
C ARG A 12 4.16 -10.78 -15.98
N SER A 13 4.59 -10.54 -17.21
CA SER A 13 5.21 -9.29 -17.65
C SER A 13 4.29 -8.06 -17.56
N SER A 14 2.97 -8.24 -17.56
CA SER A 14 2.00 -7.14 -17.48
C SER A 14 2.02 -6.48 -16.09
N TRP A 15 2.17 -7.27 -15.03
CA TRP A 15 2.07 -6.81 -13.64
C TRP A 15 3.40 -6.81 -12.87
N LEU A 16 4.37 -7.65 -13.24
CA LEU A 16 5.69 -7.70 -12.60
C LEU A 16 6.61 -6.57 -13.13
N ARG A 17 6.23 -5.34 -12.80
CA ARG A 17 6.95 -4.10 -13.16
C ARG A 17 6.55 -2.97 -12.21
N CYS A 18 7.35 -1.91 -12.23
CA CYS A 18 7.05 -0.69 -11.49
C CYS A 18 5.76 -0.03 -12.03
N TYR A 19 4.82 0.28 -11.14
CA TYR A 19 3.57 0.94 -11.55
C TYR A 19 3.79 2.39 -12.02
N ARG A 20 4.88 3.03 -11.55
CA ARG A 20 5.21 4.43 -11.81
C ARG A 20 6.06 4.62 -13.07
N CYS A 21 7.23 3.97 -13.16
CA CYS A 21 8.19 4.15 -14.27
C CYS A 21 8.25 2.97 -15.27
N TRP A 22 7.43 1.92 -15.08
CA TRP A 22 7.39 0.71 -15.90
C TRP A 22 8.66 -0.16 -15.93
N SER A 23 9.70 0.20 -15.19
CA SER A 23 10.91 -0.62 -15.04
C SER A 23 10.60 -2.00 -14.46
N GLN A 24 11.34 -3.00 -14.90
CA GLN A 24 11.35 -4.34 -14.30
C GLN A 24 12.52 -4.53 -13.33
N ASN A 25 13.30 -3.49 -13.07
CA ASN A 25 14.40 -3.47 -12.11
C ASN A 25 13.85 -3.39 -10.68
N LEU A 26 13.33 -4.52 -10.19
CA LEU A 26 12.69 -4.66 -8.89
C LEU A 26 13.61 -5.44 -7.93
N GLU A 27 13.64 -5.01 -6.69
CA GLU A 27 14.22 -5.76 -5.58
C GLU A 27 13.18 -6.08 -4.50
N VAL A 28 13.50 -7.06 -3.66
CA VAL A 28 12.66 -7.46 -2.53
C VAL A 28 13.49 -7.32 -1.27
N GLN A 29 13.06 -6.44 -0.38
CA GLN A 29 13.66 -6.27 0.94
C GLN A 29 12.85 -7.10 1.93
N VAL A 30 13.48 -8.06 2.57
CA VAL A 30 12.84 -8.97 3.54
C VAL A 30 13.34 -8.61 4.94
N HIS A 31 12.42 -8.16 5.78
CA HIS A 31 12.63 -7.90 7.19
C HIS A 31 12.12 -9.10 7.96
N TYR A 32 13.02 -9.74 8.69
CA TYR A 32 12.68 -10.82 9.60
C TYR A 32 12.91 -10.32 11.02
N GLU A 33 11.83 -10.24 11.78
CA GLU A 33 11.85 -9.95 13.20
C GLU A 33 11.36 -11.19 13.96
N GLY A 34 12.12 -11.61 14.96
CA GLY A 34 11.81 -12.82 15.72
C GLY A 34 12.14 -12.64 17.19
N ILE A 35 11.24 -13.08 18.06
CA ILE A 35 11.47 -13.16 19.50
C ILE A 35 11.86 -14.58 19.84
N LEU A 36 13.14 -14.79 20.12
CA LEU A 36 13.65 -16.10 20.56
C LEU A 36 13.62 -16.17 22.08
N LYS A 37 13.13 -17.28 22.62
CA LYS A 37 13.33 -17.57 24.05
C LYS A 37 14.77 -18.03 24.26
N VAL A 38 15.36 -17.65 25.39
CA VAL A 38 16.70 -18.09 25.78
C VAL A 38 16.58 -19.16 26.86
N ASP A 39 17.20 -20.30 26.66
CA ASP A 39 17.42 -21.28 27.72
C ASP A 39 18.58 -20.79 28.60
N THR A 40 18.31 -20.54 29.87
CA THR A 40 19.29 -20.00 30.81
C THR A 40 20.31 -21.03 31.30
N GLU A 41 20.02 -22.33 31.16
CA GLU A 41 20.93 -23.41 31.58
C GLU A 41 21.94 -23.74 30.47
N THR A 42 21.53 -23.69 29.21
CA THR A 42 22.40 -23.98 28.05
C THR A 42 22.93 -22.74 27.34
N ALA A 43 22.34 -21.56 27.59
CA ALA A 43 22.57 -20.31 26.87
C ALA A 43 22.20 -20.38 25.37
N GLU A 44 21.41 -21.36 24.96
CA GLU A 44 20.95 -21.49 23.58
C GLU A 44 19.68 -20.65 23.37
N ALA A 45 19.59 -20.01 22.20
CA ALA A 45 18.33 -19.47 21.71
C ALA A 45 17.47 -20.64 21.20
N VAL A 46 16.31 -20.85 21.81
CA VAL A 46 15.37 -21.92 21.44
C VAL A 46 14.39 -21.44 20.37
N GLU A 47 13.42 -22.30 20.02
CA GLU A 47 12.40 -22.00 19.02
C GLU A 47 11.74 -20.63 19.24
N PRO A 48 11.51 -19.87 18.16
CA PRO A 48 10.93 -18.55 18.22
C PRO A 48 9.52 -18.58 18.80
N VAL A 49 9.26 -17.63 19.70
CA VAL A 49 7.97 -17.41 20.36
C VAL A 49 7.03 -16.62 19.44
N GLU A 50 7.60 -15.73 18.63
CA GLU A 50 6.90 -14.91 17.65
C GLU A 50 7.86 -14.62 16.48
N GLU A 51 7.37 -14.72 15.25
CA GLU A 51 8.10 -14.37 14.03
C GLU A 51 7.20 -13.48 13.16
N ILE A 52 7.71 -12.31 12.80
CA ILE A 52 7.11 -11.42 11.83
C ILE A 52 8.06 -11.34 10.64
N GLN A 53 7.54 -11.69 9.47
CA GLN A 53 8.29 -11.56 8.23
C GLN A 53 7.55 -10.57 7.33
N GLU A 54 8.15 -9.39 7.19
CA GLU A 54 7.66 -8.35 6.28
C GLU A 54 8.52 -8.32 5.03
N ALA A 55 7.90 -8.10 3.88
CA ALA A 55 8.60 -7.96 2.62
C ALA A 55 8.05 -6.78 1.85
N VAL A 56 8.96 -5.93 1.38
CA VAL A 56 8.63 -4.80 0.51
C VAL A 56 9.29 -5.04 -0.84
N VAL A 57 8.51 -4.92 -1.90
CA VAL A 57 9.04 -4.92 -3.26
C VAL A 57 9.30 -3.47 -3.65
N GLN A 58 10.51 -3.13 -4.07
CA GLN A 58 10.90 -1.77 -4.42
C GLN A 58 11.46 -1.71 -5.83
N CYS A 59 11.13 -0.64 -6.57
CA CYS A 59 11.74 -0.35 -7.86
C CYS A 59 13.08 0.35 -7.64
N LEU A 60 14.17 -0.19 -8.18
CA LEU A 60 15.51 0.38 -8.02
C LEU A 60 15.75 1.63 -8.85
N ASP A 61 14.98 1.85 -9.91
CA ASP A 61 15.17 3.01 -10.80
C ASP A 61 14.49 4.27 -10.25
N CYS A 62 13.36 4.12 -9.56
CA CYS A 62 12.62 5.25 -8.99
C CYS A 62 12.45 5.20 -7.46
N MET A 63 13.01 4.21 -6.78
CA MET A 63 12.97 4.00 -5.32
C MET A 63 11.56 4.01 -4.72
N HIS A 64 10.55 3.62 -5.51
CA HIS A 64 9.18 3.51 -5.00
C HIS A 64 8.90 2.06 -4.62
N ASP A 65 8.15 1.90 -3.54
CA ASP A 65 7.60 0.60 -3.16
C ASP A 65 6.50 0.19 -4.14
N GLN A 66 6.27 -1.10 -4.28
CA GLN A 66 5.37 -1.70 -5.26
C GLN A 66 4.25 -2.44 -4.52
N PRO A 67 3.25 -1.72 -3.96
CA PRO A 67 2.23 -2.33 -3.13
C PRO A 67 1.30 -3.26 -3.92
N HIS A 68 1.29 -3.23 -5.26
CA HIS A 68 0.63 -4.23 -6.08
C HIS A 68 1.34 -5.58 -6.18
N LEU A 69 2.52 -5.73 -5.54
CA LEU A 69 3.31 -6.95 -5.53
C LEU A 69 3.54 -7.42 -4.09
N ALA A 70 3.44 -8.74 -3.89
CA ALA A 70 3.70 -9.37 -2.60
C ALA A 70 4.66 -10.55 -2.74
N LEU A 71 5.51 -10.77 -1.73
CA LEU A 71 6.32 -11.98 -1.61
C LEU A 71 5.52 -13.08 -0.93
N ALA A 72 5.15 -14.11 -1.68
CA ALA A 72 4.48 -15.29 -1.16
C ALA A 72 5.45 -16.45 -0.97
N PHE A 73 5.18 -17.28 0.04
CA PHE A 73 6.00 -18.45 0.38
C PHE A 73 5.21 -19.73 0.14
N TYR A 74 5.87 -20.71 -0.46
CA TYR A 74 5.32 -22.04 -0.71
C TYR A 74 6.29 -23.10 -0.19
N GLU A 75 5.75 -24.27 0.08
CA GLU A 75 6.53 -25.48 0.28
C GLU A 75 6.32 -26.41 -0.91
N GLU A 76 7.40 -26.74 -1.61
CA GLU A 76 7.39 -27.62 -2.77
C GLU A 76 8.50 -28.65 -2.60
N ASP A 77 8.15 -29.94 -2.61
CA ASP A 77 9.08 -31.07 -2.36
C ASP A 77 9.93 -30.92 -1.08
N GLY A 78 9.32 -30.42 0.01
CA GLY A 78 9.99 -30.20 1.30
C GLY A 78 11.00 -29.05 1.29
N ARG A 79 10.97 -28.19 0.27
CA ARG A 79 11.79 -26.97 0.17
C ARG A 79 10.89 -25.75 0.24
N ARG A 80 11.27 -24.79 1.08
CA ARG A 80 10.65 -23.47 1.10
C ARG A 80 11.11 -22.69 -0.13
N ILE A 81 10.16 -22.25 -0.94
CA ILE A 81 10.38 -21.38 -2.09
C ILE A 81 9.59 -20.09 -1.89
N SER A 82 10.09 -18.99 -2.45
CA SER A 82 9.39 -17.71 -2.47
C SER A 82 9.12 -17.27 -3.89
N ARG A 83 7.98 -16.63 -4.12
CA ARG A 83 7.57 -16.09 -5.42
C ARG A 83 6.93 -14.72 -5.24
N ILE A 84 7.14 -13.85 -6.22
CA ILE A 84 6.41 -12.60 -6.30
C ILE A 84 5.07 -12.86 -6.99
N GLU A 85 4.00 -12.42 -6.35
CA GLU A 85 2.65 -12.51 -6.86
C GLU A 85 2.01 -11.12 -6.93
N ALA A 86 1.07 -10.98 -7.86
CA ALA A 86 0.25 -9.79 -7.97
C ALA A 86 -0.79 -9.79 -6.85
N VAL A 87 -1.03 -8.63 -6.26
CA VAL A 87 -2.11 -8.46 -5.28
C VAL A 87 -3.41 -8.17 -6.03
N ASP A 88 -4.31 -9.15 -6.03
CA ASP A 88 -5.70 -9.13 -6.52
C ASP A 88 -6.01 -8.11 -7.64
N ASP A 89 -6.97 -7.21 -7.46
CA ASP A 89 -7.33 -6.15 -8.41
C ASP A 89 -6.36 -4.96 -8.33
N ARG A 90 -5.57 -4.88 -7.24
CA ARG A 90 -4.63 -3.78 -6.97
C ARG A 90 -3.62 -3.62 -8.11
N TRP A 91 -3.10 -4.71 -8.66
CA TRP A 91 -2.16 -4.61 -9.79
C TRP A 91 -2.81 -4.03 -11.04
N GLU A 92 -4.05 -4.38 -11.36
CA GLU A 92 -4.74 -3.84 -12.53
C GLU A 92 -4.89 -2.34 -12.38
N ARG A 93 -5.33 -1.88 -11.20
CA ARG A 93 -5.48 -0.46 -10.88
C ARG A 93 -4.17 0.29 -10.99
N MET A 94 -3.13 -0.19 -10.31
CA MET A 94 -1.85 0.51 -10.23
C MET A 94 -1.12 0.55 -11.57
N VAL A 95 -1.12 -0.56 -12.30
CA VAL A 95 -0.34 -0.67 -13.53
C VAL A 95 -1.09 -0.11 -14.74
N THR A 96 -2.40 -0.36 -14.84
CA THR A 96 -3.21 0.04 -16.02
C THR A 96 -4.00 1.32 -15.82
N GLY A 97 -4.20 1.77 -14.58
CA GLY A 97 -4.88 3.02 -14.26
C GLY A 97 -4.00 4.27 -14.34
N THR A 98 -4.54 5.40 -13.91
CA THR A 98 -3.84 6.68 -13.78
C THR A 98 -3.87 7.13 -12.32
N PRO A 99 -2.98 8.04 -11.88
CA PRO A 99 -3.05 8.58 -10.54
C PRO A 99 -4.25 9.52 -10.40
N TRP A 100 -4.89 9.48 -9.24
CA TRP A 100 -6.00 10.34 -8.84
C TRP A 100 -5.66 10.99 -7.51
N VAL A 101 -6.08 12.23 -7.32
CA VAL A 101 -5.93 12.95 -6.06
C VAL A 101 -7.32 13.30 -5.52
N ALA A 102 -7.60 12.82 -4.32
CA ALA A 102 -8.81 13.11 -3.56
C ALA A 102 -8.51 14.09 -2.43
N SER A 103 -9.35 15.12 -2.29
CA SER A 103 -9.49 15.86 -1.03
C SER A 103 -10.71 15.30 -0.33
N CYS A 104 -10.52 14.68 0.82
CA CYS A 104 -11.60 14.02 1.55
C CYS A 104 -11.51 14.24 3.05
N THR A 105 -12.58 13.88 3.74
CA THR A 105 -12.62 13.72 5.19
C THR A 105 -13.03 12.31 5.54
N VAL A 106 -12.40 11.72 6.55
CA VAL A 106 -12.88 10.50 7.18
C VAL A 106 -13.17 10.79 8.64
N THR A 107 -14.40 10.53 9.07
CA THR A 107 -14.79 10.63 10.48
C THR A 107 -14.64 9.26 11.14
N VAL A 108 -13.79 9.20 12.16
CA VAL A 108 -13.45 7.98 12.91
C VAL A 108 -13.73 8.16 14.39
N GLU A 109 -13.84 7.06 15.12
CA GLU A 109 -13.94 7.11 16.58
C GLU A 109 -12.57 7.44 17.20
N GLY A 110 -12.54 8.24 18.26
CA GLY A 110 -11.29 8.70 18.86
C GLY A 110 -10.44 7.58 19.46
N ASP A 111 -11.04 6.44 19.84
CA ASP A 111 -10.33 5.26 20.35
C ASP A 111 -9.61 4.46 19.25
N GLN A 112 -9.90 4.75 17.97
CA GLN A 112 -9.20 4.18 16.82
C GLN A 112 -7.91 4.93 16.47
N VAL A 113 -7.67 6.10 17.08
CA VAL A 113 -6.50 6.94 16.83
C VAL A 113 -5.53 6.80 18.00
N GLU A 114 -4.36 6.22 17.75
CA GLU A 114 -3.35 5.99 18.79
C GLU A 114 -2.72 7.31 19.29
N SER A 115 -2.45 8.23 18.36
CA SER A 115 -1.97 9.57 18.64
C SER A 115 -2.47 10.60 17.63
N CYS A 116 -2.84 11.78 18.13
CA CYS A 116 -3.19 12.96 17.32
C CYS A 116 -2.08 14.03 17.33
N SER A 117 -0.94 13.76 17.97
CA SER A 117 0.12 14.76 18.16
C SER A 117 1.53 14.16 18.09
N GLY A 118 2.52 15.00 17.79
CA GLY A 118 3.89 14.55 17.63
C GLY A 118 4.17 13.95 16.25
N PRO A 119 5.35 13.34 16.07
CA PRO A 119 5.83 12.85 14.77
C PRO A 119 4.93 11.76 14.16
N ASP A 120 4.34 10.91 15.00
CA ASP A 120 3.57 9.74 14.55
C ASP A 120 2.08 10.06 14.30
N ALA A 121 1.66 11.30 14.52
CA ALA A 121 0.26 11.70 14.41
C ALA A 121 -0.32 11.49 13.02
N ALA A 122 0.45 11.81 11.98
CA ALA A 122 -0.02 11.68 10.60
C ALA A 122 -0.28 10.22 10.22
N ASP A 123 0.61 9.32 10.63
CA ASP A 123 0.51 7.89 10.35
C ASP A 123 -0.63 7.26 11.15
N SER A 124 -0.73 7.58 12.44
CA SER A 124 -1.84 7.15 13.30
C SER A 124 -3.21 7.59 12.76
N LEU A 125 -3.34 8.86 12.34
CA LEU A 125 -4.58 9.37 11.74
C LEU A 125 -4.88 8.75 10.37
N SER A 126 -3.86 8.49 9.56
CA SER A 126 -4.03 7.85 8.24
C SER A 126 -4.44 6.39 8.38
N PHE A 127 -3.85 5.67 9.34
CA PHE A 127 -4.22 4.29 9.67
C PHE A 127 -5.62 4.19 10.30
N ALA A 128 -6.01 5.14 11.15
CA ALA A 128 -7.37 5.20 11.65
C ALA A 128 -8.37 5.43 10.51
N ALA A 129 -8.05 6.31 9.56
CA ALA A 129 -8.94 6.65 8.44
C ALA A 129 -9.06 5.53 7.38
N PHE A 130 -7.95 4.90 6.98
CA PHE A 130 -7.89 3.98 5.84
C PHE A 130 -7.19 2.64 6.12
N GLY A 131 -6.72 2.41 7.35
CA GLY A 131 -6.02 1.18 7.73
C GLY A 131 -4.75 0.93 6.90
N ASP A 132 -4.49 -0.34 6.62
CA ASP A 132 -3.37 -0.77 5.77
C ASP A 132 -3.42 -0.16 4.36
N HIS A 133 -4.61 0.10 3.81
CA HIS A 133 -4.71 0.79 2.52
C HIS A 133 -4.10 2.19 2.60
N GLY A 134 -4.40 2.92 3.68
CA GLY A 134 -3.86 4.25 3.94
C GLY A 134 -2.35 4.29 4.09
N THR A 135 -1.77 3.26 4.71
CA THR A 135 -0.33 3.22 4.98
C THR A 135 0.49 2.56 3.87
N ARG A 136 -0.13 1.70 3.04
CA ARG A 136 0.57 0.89 2.04
C ARG A 136 0.20 1.20 0.58
N GLU A 137 -1.07 1.49 0.31
CA GLU A 137 -1.56 1.69 -1.07
C GLU A 137 -1.65 3.16 -1.47
N PHE A 138 -1.93 4.03 -0.50
CA PHE A 138 -2.18 5.43 -0.74
C PHE A 138 -0.99 6.28 -0.33
N PHE A 139 -0.74 7.34 -1.09
CA PHE A 139 0.04 8.45 -0.55
C PHE A 139 -0.93 9.37 0.19
N THR A 140 -0.94 9.25 1.51
CA THR A 140 -1.82 10.04 2.39
C THR A 140 -1.08 11.22 2.98
N HIS A 141 -1.70 12.39 2.92
CA HIS A 141 -1.24 13.58 3.63
C HIS A 141 -2.38 14.14 4.48
N VAL A 142 -2.28 13.96 5.81
CA VAL A 142 -3.18 14.58 6.78
C VAL A 142 -2.93 16.08 6.79
N ARG A 143 -3.94 16.88 6.43
CA ARG A 143 -3.84 18.35 6.44
C ARG A 143 -4.05 18.90 7.84
N PHE A 144 -5.14 18.47 8.48
CA PHE A 144 -5.48 18.75 9.86
C PHE A 144 -6.57 17.77 10.31
N HIS A 145 -6.84 17.73 11.60
CA HIS A 145 -7.96 16.99 12.18
C HIS A 145 -8.72 17.89 13.16
N LYS A 146 -9.96 17.50 13.45
CA LYS A 146 -10.82 18.15 14.45
C LYS A 146 -11.43 17.10 15.34
N HIS A 147 -11.59 17.45 16.61
CA HIS A 147 -12.35 16.65 17.56
C HIS A 147 -13.77 17.19 17.62
N GLU A 148 -14.74 16.30 17.57
CA GLU A 148 -16.16 16.59 17.77
C GLU A 148 -16.56 16.24 19.21
N ASP A 149 -17.65 16.83 19.69
CA ASP A 149 -18.09 16.71 21.10
C ASP A 149 -18.44 15.26 21.51
N ASP A 150 -18.80 14.40 20.54
CA ASP A 150 -19.18 13.00 20.76
C ASP A 150 -17.97 12.03 20.83
N GLY A 151 -16.74 12.54 20.87
CA GLY A 151 -15.52 11.72 20.92
C GLY A 151 -15.02 11.26 19.56
N GLN A 152 -15.62 11.76 18.47
CA GLN A 152 -15.20 11.49 17.10
C GLN A 152 -14.08 12.44 16.65
N ILE A 153 -13.31 11.98 15.67
CA ILE A 153 -12.25 12.76 15.03
C ILE A 153 -12.52 12.83 13.53
N VAL A 154 -12.60 14.05 13.00
CA VAL A 154 -12.71 14.31 11.56
C VAL A 154 -11.33 14.58 10.99
N VAL A 155 -10.81 13.64 10.22
CA VAL A 155 -9.48 13.73 9.60
C VAL A 155 -9.61 14.31 8.20
N HIS A 156 -9.02 15.47 7.94
CA HIS A 156 -9.00 16.09 6.62
C HIS A 156 -7.72 15.69 5.88
N MET A 157 -7.86 15.07 4.71
CA MET A 157 -6.76 14.40 4.03
C MET A 157 -6.69 14.76 2.54
N LEU A 158 -5.47 14.76 2.01
CA LEU A 158 -5.20 14.52 0.60
C LEU A 158 -4.79 13.06 0.44
N VAL A 159 -5.39 12.36 -0.51
CA VAL A 159 -5.12 10.96 -0.82
C VAL A 159 -4.79 10.86 -2.29
N GLU A 160 -3.59 10.36 -2.63
CA GLU A 160 -3.28 9.92 -3.98
C GLU A 160 -3.44 8.40 -4.08
N LEU A 161 -4.13 7.95 -5.13
CA LEU A 161 -4.39 6.54 -5.42
C LEU A 161 -4.34 6.29 -6.93
N TYR A 162 -4.31 5.02 -7.33
CA TYR A 162 -4.40 4.63 -8.72
C TYR A 162 -5.73 3.94 -9.01
N ALA A 163 -6.34 4.34 -10.12
CA ALA A 163 -7.59 3.77 -10.62
C ALA A 163 -7.70 4.00 -12.14
N ARG A 164 -8.50 3.16 -12.80
CA ARG A 164 -8.78 3.18 -14.25
C ARG A 164 -9.88 4.16 -14.62
N SER A 165 -10.66 4.63 -13.64
CA SER A 165 -11.77 5.56 -13.82
C SER A 165 -12.07 6.31 -12.52
N ILE A 166 -12.86 7.39 -12.61
CA ILE A 166 -13.30 8.14 -11.43
C ILE A 166 -14.25 7.31 -10.55
N GLU A 167 -15.07 6.45 -11.17
CA GLU A 167 -15.96 5.53 -10.47
C GLU A 167 -15.13 4.54 -9.64
N GLU A 168 -14.13 3.89 -10.24
CA GLU A 168 -13.24 2.98 -9.52
C GLU A 168 -12.43 3.71 -8.45
N ALA A 169 -11.95 4.93 -8.69
CA ALA A 169 -11.27 5.73 -7.66
C ALA A 169 -12.18 6.00 -6.46
N THR A 170 -13.46 6.28 -6.71
CA THR A 170 -14.45 6.50 -5.65
C THR A 170 -14.69 5.21 -4.87
N GLU A 171 -14.93 4.09 -5.57
CA GLU A 171 -15.15 2.77 -4.97
C GLU A 171 -13.96 2.31 -4.10
N VAL A 172 -12.73 2.56 -4.55
CA VAL A 172 -11.51 2.24 -3.79
C VAL A 172 -11.45 3.04 -2.49
N LEU A 173 -11.74 4.35 -2.53
CA LEU A 173 -11.74 5.18 -1.33
C LEU A 173 -12.86 4.77 -0.37
N GLU A 174 -14.07 4.51 -0.87
CA GLU A 174 -15.21 4.07 -0.08
C GLU A 174 -14.98 2.70 0.56
N GLY A 175 -14.38 1.76 -0.19
CA GLY A 175 -14.05 0.43 0.31
C GLY A 175 -12.92 0.42 1.33
N ALA A 176 -11.97 1.35 1.23
CA ALA A 176 -10.83 1.45 2.14
C ALA A 176 -11.14 2.25 3.42
N ALA A 177 -12.10 3.18 3.38
CA ALA A 177 -12.43 4.02 4.51
C ALA A 177 -12.96 3.20 5.70
N ARG A 178 -12.34 3.39 6.87
CA ARG A 178 -12.75 2.72 8.12
C ARG A 178 -13.85 3.47 8.87
N GLY A 179 -14.18 4.68 8.40
CA GLY A 179 -15.17 5.57 8.99
C GLY A 179 -16.01 6.26 7.92
N ALA A 180 -16.80 7.26 8.32
CA ALA A 180 -17.66 7.98 7.38
C ALA A 180 -16.81 8.86 6.44
N LEU A 181 -16.74 8.45 5.16
CA LEU A 181 -16.01 9.17 4.12
C LEU A 181 -16.88 10.27 3.50
N ALA A 182 -16.30 11.45 3.31
CA ALA A 182 -16.85 12.48 2.43
C ALA A 182 -15.76 12.99 1.48
N ILE A 183 -15.94 12.74 0.19
CA ILE A 183 -15.04 13.23 -0.87
C ILE A 183 -15.47 14.64 -1.26
N THR A 184 -14.62 15.64 -0.99
CA THR A 184 -14.87 17.04 -1.36
C THR A 184 -14.50 17.30 -2.82
N SER A 185 -13.43 16.67 -3.30
CA SER A 185 -13.00 16.73 -4.70
C SER A 185 -12.21 15.49 -5.06
N LEU A 186 -12.30 15.07 -6.32
CA LEU A 186 -11.54 13.95 -6.88
C LEU A 186 -11.18 14.31 -8.33
N ALA A 187 -9.89 14.26 -8.65
CA ALA A 187 -9.38 14.61 -9.97
C ALA A 187 -8.27 13.65 -10.41
N GLU A 188 -8.26 13.32 -11.69
CA GLU A 188 -7.16 12.62 -12.34
C GLU A 188 -5.95 13.55 -12.39
N GLU A 189 -4.78 13.02 -12.03
CA GLU A 189 -3.51 13.73 -12.09
C GLU A 189 -2.68 13.21 -13.26
N SER A 190 -1.83 14.08 -13.80
CA SER A 190 -0.88 13.65 -14.82
C SER A 190 0.11 12.65 -14.23
N ARG A 191 0.20 11.46 -14.84
CA ARG A 191 1.26 10.52 -14.48
C ARG A 191 2.61 11.21 -14.70
N PRO A 192 3.55 11.17 -13.72
CA PRO A 192 4.91 11.63 -13.95
C PRO A 192 5.46 10.92 -15.20
N PRO A 193 6.16 11.63 -16.10
CA PRO A 193 6.77 10.98 -17.24
C PRO A 193 7.69 9.87 -16.74
N SER A 194 7.63 8.71 -17.39
CA SER A 194 8.58 7.62 -17.15
C SER A 194 9.99 8.16 -17.34
N ALA A 195 10.89 7.81 -16.43
CA ALA A 195 12.30 8.16 -16.55
C ALA A 195 12.94 7.30 -17.65
N GLU A 196 12.67 7.63 -18.91
CA GLU A 196 13.50 7.32 -20.09
C GLU A 196 13.58 8.67 -20.84
N GLU A 197 14.72 9.31 -21.05
CA GLU A 197 16.01 8.82 -21.50
C GLU A 197 17.15 9.45 -20.68
N GLY A 198 18.04 8.62 -20.14
CA GLY A 198 19.39 9.10 -19.82
C GLY A 198 20.05 9.53 -21.13
N GLU A 199 20.46 10.80 -21.18
CA GLU A 199 21.29 11.35 -22.25
C GLU A 199 22.43 10.38 -22.58
N GLY A 200 22.54 10.05 -23.87
CA GLY A 200 23.67 9.29 -24.38
C GLY A 200 24.99 9.96 -24.01
N HIS A 201 25.92 9.13 -23.52
CA HIS A 201 27.36 9.37 -23.60
C HIS A 201 28.08 8.05 -23.89
#